data_AF-A0A357NDR8-F1
#
_entry.id   AF-A0A357NDR8-F1
#
_cell.length_a   1.000
_cell.length_b   1.000
_cell.length_c   1.000
_cell.angle_alpha   90.00
_cell.angle_beta   90.00
_cell.angle_gamma   90.00
#
_symmetry.space_group_name_H-M   'P 1'
#
loop_
_entity.id
_entity.type
_entity.pdbx_description
1 polymer ?
#
loop_
_entity_poly.entity_id
_entity_poly.type
_entity_poly.pdbx_seq_one_letter_code
_entity_poly.pdbx_strand_id
1 'polypeptide(L)'
;NAGKSCKIGLSLIYPCPVTGGVTLEEVFRENISLIKSVNPDTVIVNPPGVFPKTQWMERAQDYGFSIKPGFVAKFMSYEYSIYKPTELWEDLGYSLQGMDSFALLKEAGRLRKEILNLGIPTDISDEYLMMTEAIGYKTRQDLLKFKSLSLLDIMSGSSRYIKNIVRQINERSREMASQESEERGDRGLA
;
A
#
# COMPACT_ATOMS: atom_id res chain seq x y z
N ASN A 1 -16.50 -3.15 28.69
CA ASN A 1 -15.36 -2.43 28.07
C ASN A 1 -14.80 -3.23 26.91
N ALA A 2 -15.42 -3.15 25.73
CA ALA A 2 -14.77 -3.60 24.50
C ALA A 2 -13.77 -2.49 24.11
N GLY A 3 -12.50 -2.85 23.93
CA GLY A 3 -11.46 -1.90 23.52
C GLY A 3 -11.83 -1.20 22.20
N LYS A 4 -11.34 0.03 22.00
CA LYS A 4 -11.53 0.77 20.75
C LYS A 4 -11.10 -0.10 19.57
N SER A 5 -11.87 -0.10 18.49
CA SER A 5 -11.51 -0.74 17.21
C SER A 5 -10.12 -0.25 16.78
N CYS A 6 -9.17 -1.16 16.61
CA CYS A 6 -7.82 -0.85 16.14
C CYS A 6 -7.60 -1.58 14.83
N LYS A 7 -7.35 -0.81 13.77
CA LYS A 7 -7.04 -1.33 12.44
C LYS A 7 -5.54 -1.37 12.24
N ILE A 8 -5.05 -2.49 11.74
CA ILE A 8 -3.61 -2.73 11.55
C ILE A 8 -3.31 -2.86 10.06
N GLY A 9 -2.59 -1.89 9.52
CA GLY A 9 -1.97 -1.97 8.20
C GLY A 9 -0.49 -2.33 8.33
N LEU A 10 0.02 -3.22 7.48
CA LEU A 10 1.45 -3.52 7.37
C LEU A 10 1.97 -3.01 6.02
N SER A 11 3.10 -2.31 6.01
CA SER A 11 3.76 -1.87 4.77
C SER A 11 5.11 -2.55 4.64
N LEU A 12 5.34 -3.21 3.51
CA LEU A 12 6.55 -3.96 3.21
C LEU A 12 7.18 -3.42 1.93
N ILE A 13 8.52 -3.33 1.92
CA ILE A 13 9.27 -3.17 0.68
C ILE A 13 9.76 -4.56 0.26
N TYR A 14 9.27 -5.06 -0.87
CA TYR A 14 9.64 -6.38 -1.38
C TYR A 14 9.64 -6.40 -2.93
N PRO A 15 10.66 -6.98 -3.58
CA PRO A 15 11.88 -7.52 -2.97
C PRO A 15 12.76 -6.42 -2.35
N CYS A 16 13.62 -6.78 -1.39
CA CYS A 16 14.56 -5.86 -0.74
C CYS A 16 16.01 -6.31 -0.97
N PRO A 17 17.00 -5.42 -0.79
CA PRO A 17 18.40 -5.82 -0.72
C PRO A 17 18.62 -6.94 0.30
N VAL A 18 19.35 -7.98 -0.08
CA VAL A 18 19.81 -9.05 0.81
C VAL A 18 21.32 -9.00 0.94
N THR A 19 21.82 -9.23 2.15
CA THR A 19 23.26 -9.20 2.48
C THR A 19 23.61 -10.38 3.36
N GLY A 20 24.91 -10.67 3.52
CA GLY A 20 25.36 -11.68 4.49
C GLY A 20 24.92 -13.12 4.19
N GLY A 21 24.67 -13.46 2.92
CA GLY A 21 24.25 -14.80 2.51
C GLY A 21 22.75 -15.08 2.66
N VAL A 22 21.97 -14.12 3.14
CA VAL A 22 20.50 -14.21 3.15
C VAL A 22 20.00 -14.23 1.71
N THR A 23 19.04 -15.11 1.44
CA THR A 23 18.39 -15.26 0.14
C THR A 23 17.05 -14.54 0.12
N LEU A 24 16.60 -14.15 -1.08
CA LEU A 24 15.30 -13.52 -1.24
C LEU A 24 14.15 -14.47 -0.86
N GLU A 25 14.32 -15.77 -1.05
CA GLU A 25 13.33 -16.77 -0.66
C GLU A 25 13.22 -16.92 0.86
N GLU A 26 14.31 -16.75 1.61
CA GLU A 26 14.25 -16.66 3.08
C GLU A 26 13.46 -15.43 3.52
N VAL A 27 13.75 -14.25 2.93
CA VAL A 27 12.98 -13.03 3.21
C VAL A 27 11.50 -13.22 2.88
N PHE A 28 11.17 -13.89 1.77
CA PHE A 28 9.80 -14.22 1.42
C PHE A 28 9.10 -15.03 2.50
N ARG A 29 9.73 -16.13 2.96
CA ARG A 29 9.17 -16.99 4.01
C ARG A 29 9.00 -16.25 5.32
N GLU A 30 9.97 -15.44 5.72
CA GLU A 30 9.90 -14.64 6.95
C GLU A 30 8.81 -13.58 6.87
N ASN A 31 8.66 -12.89 5.74
CA ASN A 31 7.57 -11.95 5.52
C ASN A 31 6.19 -12.63 5.65
N ILE A 32 6.01 -13.80 5.04
CA ILE A 32 4.77 -14.57 5.17
C ILE A 32 4.54 -15.03 6.63
N SER A 33 5.60 -15.46 7.33
CA SER A 33 5.54 -15.84 8.74
C SER A 33 5.08 -14.66 9.61
N LEU A 34 5.68 -13.48 9.42
CA LEU A 34 5.31 -12.24 10.09
C LEU A 34 3.86 -11.85 9.81
N ILE A 35 3.43 -11.90 8.54
CA ILE A 35 2.06 -11.55 8.15
C ILE A 35 1.04 -12.49 8.82
N LYS A 36 1.34 -13.79 8.88
CA LYS A 36 0.48 -14.77 9.57
C LYS A 36 0.41 -14.53 11.08
N SER A 37 1.53 -14.17 11.71
CA SER A 37 1.58 -13.95 13.16
C SER A 37 0.90 -12.65 13.57
N VAL A 38 1.10 -11.57 12.80
CA VAL A 38 0.48 -10.26 13.05
C VAL A 38 -1.00 -10.27 12.65
N ASN A 39 -1.37 -11.02 11.61
CA ASN A 39 -2.72 -11.10 11.08
C ASN A 39 -3.36 -9.70 10.80
N PRO A 40 -2.72 -8.83 9.98
CA PRO A 40 -3.16 -7.45 9.77
C PRO A 40 -4.48 -7.34 8.99
N ASP A 41 -5.17 -6.18 9.07
CA ASP A 41 -6.36 -5.89 8.26
C ASP A 41 -6.02 -5.72 6.77
N THR A 42 -4.85 -5.17 6.47
CA THR A 42 -4.33 -5.01 5.11
C THR A 42 -2.81 -5.01 5.06
N VAL A 43 -2.24 -5.37 3.91
CA VAL A 43 -0.80 -5.28 3.64
C VAL A 43 -0.54 -4.51 2.35
N ILE A 44 0.35 -3.53 2.38
CA ILE A 44 0.88 -2.90 1.18
C ILE A 44 2.26 -3.49 0.90
N VAL A 45 2.46 -3.96 -0.33
CA VAL A 45 3.77 -4.39 -0.81
C VAL A 45 4.22 -3.36 -1.84
N ASN A 46 5.32 -2.67 -1.57
CA ASN A 46 5.92 -1.72 -2.48
C ASN A 46 7.18 -2.32 -3.11
N PRO A 47 7.37 -2.21 -4.44
CA PRO A 47 8.66 -2.54 -5.04
C PRO A 47 9.75 -1.59 -4.49
N PRO A 48 11.02 -2.00 -4.50
CA PRO A 48 12.10 -1.18 -3.96
C PRO A 48 12.34 0.03 -4.87
N GLY A 49 12.29 1.24 -4.31
CA GLY A 49 12.69 2.47 -5.01
C GLY A 49 14.05 2.97 -4.55
N VAL A 50 14.96 3.25 -5.49
CA VAL A 50 16.26 3.86 -5.18
C VAL A 50 16.15 5.37 -5.30
N PHE A 51 15.75 6.04 -4.22
CA PHE A 51 15.50 7.48 -4.25
C PHE A 51 16.79 8.30 -4.03
N PRO A 52 16.94 9.47 -4.66
CA PRO A 52 18.07 10.37 -4.43
C PRO A 52 18.28 10.67 -2.95
N LYS A 53 19.55 10.78 -2.52
CA LYS A 53 19.96 11.09 -1.13
C LYS A 53 19.53 10.06 -0.08
N THR A 54 19.13 8.86 -0.49
CA THR A 54 18.93 7.73 0.41
C THR A 54 20.18 6.85 0.45
N GLN A 55 20.33 6.06 1.51
CA GLN A 55 21.43 5.09 1.62
C GLN A 55 21.43 4.08 0.46
N TRP A 56 20.26 3.70 -0.06
CA TRP A 56 20.16 2.81 -1.23
C TRP A 56 20.69 3.47 -2.51
N MET A 57 20.67 4.79 -2.62
CA MET A 57 21.29 5.51 -3.74
C MET A 57 22.77 5.75 -3.50
N GLU A 58 23.13 6.31 -2.34
CA GLU A 58 24.51 6.68 -2.00
C GLU A 58 25.44 5.46 -1.96
N ARG A 59 24.89 4.30 -1.60
CA ARG A 59 25.61 3.03 -1.49
C ARG A 59 24.96 1.95 -2.36
N ALA A 60 24.48 2.32 -3.54
CA ALA A 60 23.73 1.45 -4.44
C ALA A 60 24.39 0.08 -4.66
N GLN A 61 25.69 0.07 -4.99
CA GLN A 61 26.43 -1.16 -5.24
C GLN A 61 26.49 -2.09 -4.02
N ASP A 62 26.66 -1.54 -2.81
CA ASP A 62 26.69 -2.31 -1.57
C ASP A 62 25.37 -3.04 -1.29
N TYR A 63 24.26 -2.43 -1.71
CA TYR A 63 22.91 -2.99 -1.61
C TYR A 63 22.50 -3.80 -2.84
N GLY A 64 23.42 -4.02 -3.79
CA GLY A 64 23.15 -4.79 -5.01
C GLY A 64 22.32 -4.05 -6.06
N PHE A 65 22.14 -2.73 -5.93
CA PHE A 65 21.51 -1.92 -6.96
C PHE A 65 22.49 -1.58 -8.09
N SER A 66 21.98 -1.63 -9.32
CA SER A 66 22.64 -1.08 -10.50
C SER A 66 21.73 -0.04 -11.14
N ILE A 67 22.23 1.18 -11.32
CA ILE A 67 21.44 2.34 -11.74
C ILE A 67 21.98 2.87 -13.07
N LYS A 68 21.10 3.09 -14.04
CA LYS A 68 21.48 3.63 -15.35
C LYS A 68 21.76 5.14 -15.26
N PRO A 69 22.64 5.68 -16.12
CA PRO A 69 22.81 7.12 -16.26
C PRO A 69 21.48 7.82 -16.55
N GLY A 70 21.26 9.00 -15.97
CA GLY A 70 20.03 9.78 -16.17
C GLY A 70 18.80 9.25 -15.40
N PHE A 71 18.95 8.19 -14.60
CA PHE A 71 17.88 7.61 -13.78
C PHE A 71 17.12 8.66 -12.96
N VAL A 72 17.83 9.52 -12.22
CA VAL A 72 17.21 10.51 -11.33
C VAL A 72 16.29 11.46 -12.10
N ALA A 73 16.74 11.96 -13.26
CA ALA A 73 15.94 12.84 -14.10
C ALA A 73 14.70 12.10 -14.63
N LYS A 74 14.88 10.87 -15.14
CA LYS A 74 13.77 10.04 -15.64
C LYS A 74 12.75 9.73 -14.55
N PHE A 75 13.22 9.29 -13.38
CA PHE A 75 12.38 8.89 -12.27
C PHE A 75 11.58 10.06 -11.70
N MET A 76 12.17 11.26 -11.60
CA MET A 76 11.45 12.47 -11.16
C MET A 76 10.37 12.93 -12.15
N SER A 77 10.52 12.61 -13.44
CA SER A 77 9.51 12.88 -14.47
C SER A 77 8.51 11.75 -14.69
N TYR A 78 8.71 10.59 -14.03
CA TYR A 78 7.91 9.41 -14.28
C TYR A 78 6.52 9.56 -13.66
N GLU A 79 5.49 9.55 -14.50
CA GLU A 79 4.12 9.53 -14.05
C GLU A 79 3.75 8.12 -13.59
N TYR A 80 3.68 7.94 -12.28
CA TYR A 80 3.31 6.66 -11.67
C TYR A 80 1.82 6.40 -11.88
N SER A 81 1.48 5.56 -12.86
CA SER A 81 0.10 5.13 -13.08
C SER A 81 -0.15 3.79 -12.39
N ILE A 82 -0.66 3.85 -11.14
CA ILE A 82 -1.07 2.67 -10.35
C ILE A 82 -2.07 1.75 -11.06
N TYR A 83 -2.80 2.28 -12.06
CA TYR A 83 -3.83 1.54 -12.80
C TYR A 83 -3.31 0.96 -14.11
N LYS A 84 -2.08 1.30 -14.51
CA LYS A 84 -1.46 0.74 -15.71
C LYS A 84 -0.92 -0.65 -15.37
N PRO A 85 -1.26 -1.71 -16.12
CA PRO A 85 -0.62 -3.02 -15.97
C PRO A 85 0.91 -2.87 -15.96
N THR A 86 1.58 -3.55 -15.03
CA THR A 86 3.04 -3.44 -14.83
C THR A 86 3.84 -3.78 -16.07
N GLU A 87 3.27 -4.60 -16.96
CA GLU A 87 3.82 -4.97 -18.27
C GLU A 87 3.93 -3.79 -19.23
N LEU A 88 3.15 -2.73 -19.01
CA LEU A 88 3.17 -1.52 -19.82
C LEU A 88 4.01 -0.41 -19.19
N TRP A 89 4.65 -0.66 -18.05
CA TRP A 89 5.52 0.32 -17.43
C TRP A 89 6.83 0.38 -18.21
N GLU A 90 7.38 1.57 -18.36
CA GLU A 90 8.72 1.69 -18.91
C GLU A 90 9.75 1.12 -17.95
N ASP A 91 10.88 0.67 -18.50
CA ASP A 91 12.07 0.39 -17.71
C ASP A 91 12.41 1.60 -16.83
N LEU A 92 12.39 1.38 -15.51
CA LEU A 92 12.59 2.41 -14.51
C LEU A 92 14.07 2.81 -14.39
N GLY A 93 14.98 2.10 -15.07
CA GLY A 93 16.39 2.48 -15.16
C GLY A 93 17.24 2.00 -13.98
N TYR A 94 16.75 1.04 -13.20
CA TYR A 94 17.53 0.38 -12.16
C TYR A 94 17.20 -1.11 -12.08
N SER A 95 18.13 -1.88 -11.52
CA SER A 95 17.97 -3.27 -11.14
C SER A 95 18.44 -3.48 -9.71
N LEU A 96 17.97 -4.56 -9.07
CA LEU A 96 18.41 -5.00 -7.75
C LEU A 96 18.81 -6.47 -7.84
N GLN A 97 20.06 -6.77 -7.50
CA GLN A 97 20.63 -8.13 -7.52
C GLN A 97 20.43 -8.83 -8.88
N GLY A 98 20.60 -8.06 -9.97
CA GLY A 98 20.39 -8.53 -11.33
C GLY A 98 18.93 -8.59 -11.80
N MET A 99 17.95 -8.39 -10.91
CA MET A 99 16.53 -8.30 -11.29
C MET A 99 16.22 -6.90 -11.82
N ASP A 100 15.83 -6.82 -13.09
CA ASP A 100 15.34 -5.58 -13.70
C ASP A 100 13.98 -5.14 -13.11
N SER A 101 13.51 -3.97 -13.50
CA SER A 101 12.27 -3.39 -12.98
C SER A 101 11.05 -4.31 -13.16
N PHE A 102 10.96 -5.05 -14.27
CA PHE A 102 9.86 -6.00 -14.51
C PHE A 102 9.95 -7.21 -13.59
N ALA A 103 11.14 -7.78 -13.40
CA ALA A 103 11.38 -8.88 -12.48
C ALA A 103 11.06 -8.46 -11.03
N LEU A 104 11.42 -7.24 -10.62
CA LEU A 104 11.09 -6.69 -9.30
C LEU A 104 9.57 -6.58 -9.10
N LEU A 105 8.85 -6.05 -10.09
CA LEU A 105 7.38 -5.94 -10.03
C LEU A 105 6.70 -7.31 -9.98
N LYS A 106 7.19 -8.28 -10.77
CA LYS A 106 6.71 -9.65 -10.76
C LYS A 106 6.92 -10.32 -9.40
N GLU A 107 8.08 -10.10 -8.79
CA GLU A 107 8.42 -10.67 -7.48
C GLU A 107 7.61 -10.02 -6.35
N ALA A 108 7.39 -8.70 -6.40
CA ALA A 108 6.42 -8.02 -5.54
C ALA A 108 5.00 -8.60 -5.72
N GLY A 109 4.60 -8.86 -6.97
CA GLY A 109 3.34 -9.51 -7.31
C GLY A 109 3.19 -10.92 -6.73
N ARG A 110 4.27 -11.70 -6.69
CA ARG A 110 4.30 -13.03 -6.05
C ARG A 110 3.93 -12.94 -4.57
N LEU A 111 4.54 -12.01 -3.83
CA LEU A 111 4.22 -11.81 -2.41
C LEU A 111 2.78 -11.32 -2.21
N ARG A 112 2.32 -10.35 -3.01
CA ARG A 112 0.91 -9.89 -2.96
C ARG A 112 -0.08 -11.03 -3.18
N LYS A 113 0.19 -11.91 -4.15
CA LYS A 113 -0.67 -13.06 -4.44
C LYS A 113 -0.76 -14.00 -3.24
N GLU A 114 0.36 -14.32 -2.60
CA GLU A 114 0.32 -15.18 -1.41
C GLU A 114 -0.38 -14.52 -0.22
N ILE A 115 -0.24 -13.21 -0.03
CA ILE A 115 -1.00 -12.47 1.00
C ILE A 115 -2.50 -12.54 0.71
N LEU A 116 -2.91 -12.35 -0.55
CA LEU A 116 -4.31 -12.48 -0.95
C LEU A 116 -4.86 -13.90 -0.72
N ASN A 117 -4.04 -14.95 -0.95
CA ASN A 117 -4.42 -16.34 -0.65
C ASN A 117 -4.69 -16.58 0.85
N LEU A 118 -4.12 -15.75 1.74
CA LEU A 118 -4.41 -15.75 3.18
C LEU A 118 -5.72 -15.00 3.52
N GLY A 119 -6.42 -14.46 2.52
CA GLY A 119 -7.63 -13.66 2.69
C GLY A 119 -7.36 -12.23 3.19
N ILE A 120 -6.12 -11.75 3.09
CA ILE A 120 -5.74 -10.40 3.52
C ILE A 120 -5.73 -9.47 2.29
N PRO A 121 -6.53 -8.39 2.28
CA PRO A 121 -6.51 -7.41 1.22
C PRO A 121 -5.13 -6.77 1.06
N THR A 122 -4.65 -6.65 -0.18
CA THR A 122 -3.42 -5.91 -0.50
C THR A 122 -3.72 -4.54 -1.10
N ASP A 123 -2.73 -3.65 -1.08
CA ASP A 123 -2.73 -2.36 -1.80
C ASP A 123 -3.89 -1.43 -1.39
N ILE A 124 -4.23 -1.46 -0.10
CA ILE A 124 -5.15 -0.49 0.54
C ILE A 124 -4.29 0.35 1.47
N SER A 125 -4.23 1.66 1.21
CA SER A 125 -3.47 2.59 2.05
C SER A 125 -4.10 2.75 3.43
N ASP A 126 -3.32 3.24 4.38
CA ASP A 126 -3.78 3.61 5.71
C ASP A 126 -4.86 4.71 5.65
N GLU A 127 -4.79 5.64 4.70
CA GLU A 127 -5.87 6.61 4.50
C GLU A 127 -7.17 5.93 4.05
N TYR A 128 -7.11 4.97 3.11
CA TYR A 128 -8.29 4.22 2.72
C TYR A 128 -8.83 3.37 3.87
N LEU A 129 -7.96 2.79 4.70
CA LEU A 129 -8.37 2.04 5.89
C LEU A 129 -9.12 2.94 6.88
N MET A 130 -8.63 4.15 7.15
CA MET A 130 -9.32 5.13 7.99
C MET A 130 -10.65 5.58 7.39
N MET A 131 -10.68 5.89 6.10
CA MET A 131 -11.89 6.34 5.41
C MET A 131 -12.97 5.26 5.39
N THR A 132 -12.59 4.01 5.13
CA THR A 132 -13.52 2.88 5.08
C THR A 132 -14.05 2.54 6.47
N GLU A 133 -13.21 2.54 7.51
CA GLU A 133 -13.65 2.37 8.90
C GLU A 133 -14.69 3.44 9.30
N ALA A 134 -14.48 4.70 8.90
CA ALA A 134 -15.39 5.80 9.20
C ALA A 134 -16.81 5.56 8.68
N ILE A 135 -16.95 4.93 7.51
CA ILE A 135 -18.25 4.58 6.91
C ILE A 135 -18.74 3.17 7.29
N GLY A 136 -18.12 2.55 8.29
CA GLY A 136 -18.56 1.29 8.86
C GLY A 136 -18.05 0.02 8.17
N TYR A 137 -17.05 0.12 7.29
CA TYR A 137 -16.40 -1.05 6.69
C TYR A 137 -15.39 -1.60 7.69
N LYS A 138 -15.74 -2.73 8.30
CA LYS A 138 -15.03 -3.26 9.48
C LYS A 138 -14.34 -4.58 9.22
N THR A 139 -14.61 -5.23 8.10
CA THR A 139 -14.07 -6.56 7.80
C THR A 139 -13.13 -6.53 6.60
N ARG A 140 -12.25 -7.53 6.50
CA ARG A 140 -11.43 -7.75 5.29
C ARG A 140 -12.28 -7.91 4.04
N GLN A 141 -13.47 -8.49 4.17
CA GLN A 141 -14.40 -8.66 3.06
C GLN A 141 -14.95 -7.31 2.56
N ASP A 142 -15.22 -6.37 3.47
CA ASP A 142 -15.61 -5.01 3.12
C ASP A 142 -14.50 -4.30 2.35
N LEU A 143 -13.25 -4.47 2.79
CA LEU A 143 -12.06 -3.93 2.13
C LEU A 143 -11.83 -4.53 0.73
N LEU A 144 -12.00 -5.85 0.58
CA LEU A 144 -11.94 -6.51 -0.74
C LEU A 144 -13.06 -6.01 -1.66
N LYS A 145 -14.28 -5.83 -1.14
CA LYS A 145 -15.40 -5.28 -1.89
C LYS A 145 -15.13 -3.83 -2.31
N PHE A 146 -14.59 -3.01 -1.40
CA PHE A 146 -14.16 -1.65 -1.70
C PHE A 146 -13.15 -1.62 -2.84
N LYS A 147 -12.08 -2.42 -2.76
CA LYS A 147 -11.06 -2.53 -3.81
C LYS A 147 -11.67 -2.95 -5.14
N SER A 148 -12.49 -3.99 -5.15
CA SER A 148 -13.10 -4.53 -6.39
C SER A 148 -14.06 -3.54 -7.05
N LEU A 149 -14.92 -2.87 -6.29
CA LEU A 149 -15.91 -1.94 -6.84
C LEU A 149 -15.28 -0.61 -7.27
N SER A 150 -14.27 -0.12 -6.54
CA SER A 150 -13.49 1.05 -6.95
C SER A 150 -12.73 0.78 -8.26
N LEU A 151 -12.10 -0.40 -8.39
CA LEU A 151 -11.44 -0.80 -9.63
C LEU A 151 -12.43 -0.90 -10.80
N LEU A 152 -13.62 -1.45 -10.57
CA LEU A 152 -14.66 -1.53 -11.59
C LEU A 152 -15.08 -0.14 -12.08
N ASP A 153 -15.28 0.82 -11.18
CA ASP A 153 -15.59 2.20 -11.53
C ASP A 153 -14.49 2.78 -12.43
N ILE A 154 -13.23 2.67 -12.02
CA ILE A 154 -12.08 3.18 -12.77
C ILE A 154 -11.98 2.56 -14.16
N MET A 155 -12.04 1.22 -14.24
CA MET A 155 -11.90 0.48 -15.50
C MET A 155 -13.06 0.71 -16.47
N SER A 156 -14.26 0.99 -15.95
CA SER A 156 -15.45 1.28 -16.76
C SER A 156 -15.65 2.76 -17.08
N GLY A 157 -14.80 3.66 -16.54
CA GLY A 157 -15.03 5.10 -16.59
C GLY A 157 -16.27 5.57 -15.80
N SER A 158 -16.84 4.69 -14.97
CA SER A 158 -17.90 5.02 -14.04
C SER A 158 -17.32 5.72 -12.81
N SER A 159 -18.16 6.51 -12.13
CA SER A 159 -17.84 7.11 -10.83
C SER A 159 -18.94 6.88 -9.81
N ARG A 160 -19.90 5.98 -10.09
CA ARG A 160 -21.10 5.82 -9.27
C ARG A 160 -20.77 5.31 -7.86
N TYR A 161 -19.95 4.26 -7.77
CA TYR A 161 -19.56 3.68 -6.50
C TYR A 161 -18.67 4.65 -5.72
N ILE A 162 -17.65 5.20 -6.36
CA ILE A 162 -16.70 6.14 -5.73
C ILE A 162 -17.43 7.40 -5.23
N LYS A 163 -18.35 7.99 -6.01
CA LYS A 163 -19.17 9.13 -5.55
C LYS A 163 -20.02 8.79 -4.34
N ASN A 164 -20.58 7.58 -4.28
CA ASN A 164 -21.36 7.15 -3.12
C ASN A 164 -20.48 6.94 -1.88
N ILE A 165 -19.26 6.45 -2.03
CA ILE A 165 -18.28 6.36 -0.92
C ILE A 165 -17.91 7.75 -0.43
N VAL A 166 -17.53 8.67 -1.32
CA VAL A 166 -17.19 10.05 -0.97
C VAL A 166 -18.34 10.75 -0.24
N ARG A 167 -19.59 10.55 -0.70
CA ARG A 167 -20.77 11.09 -0.04
C ARG A 167 -20.89 10.59 1.41
N GLN A 168 -20.78 9.29 1.64
CA GLN A 168 -20.85 8.69 2.98
C GLN A 168 -19.73 9.18 3.91
N ILE A 169 -18.49 9.27 3.41
CA ILE A 169 -17.35 9.79 4.18
C ILE A 169 -17.62 11.23 4.61
N ASN A 170 -18.10 12.07 3.68
CA ASN A 170 -18.41 13.47 3.97
C ASN A 170 -19.57 13.63 4.95
N GLU A 171 -20.61 12.80 4.85
CA GLU A 171 -21.72 12.75 5.82
C GLU A 171 -21.20 12.40 7.21
N ARG A 172 -20.41 11.31 7.32
CA ARG A 172 -19.82 10.89 8.59
C ARG A 172 -18.90 11.95 9.20
N SER A 173 -18.07 12.59 8.38
CA SER A 173 -17.16 13.64 8.83
C SER A 173 -17.93 14.82 9.45
N ARG A 174 -19.04 15.23 8.83
CA ARG A 174 -19.93 16.27 9.40
C ARG A 174 -20.57 15.84 10.71
N GLU A 175 -21.04 14.60 10.82
CA GLU A 175 -21.62 14.07 12.07
C GLU A 175 -20.59 14.09 13.21
N MET A 176 -19.36 13.65 12.94
CA MET A 176 -18.27 13.67 13.93
C MET A 176 -17.95 15.10 14.40
N ALA A 177 -17.88 16.06 13.47
CA ALA A 177 -17.63 17.46 13.80
C ALA A 177 -18.74 18.10 14.66
N SER A 178 -20.01 17.76 14.41
CA SER A 178 -21.14 18.23 15.21
C SER A 178 -21.10 17.65 16.62
N GLN A 179 -20.83 16.35 16.76
CA GLN A 179 -20.74 15.67 18.06
C GLN A 179 -19.61 16.24 18.93
N GLU A 180 -18.44 16.50 18.35
CA GLU A 180 -17.33 17.13 19.08
C GLU A 180 -17.64 18.57 19.51
N SER A 181 -18.45 19.30 18.72
CA SER A 181 -18.86 20.67 19.06
C SER A 181 -19.86 20.68 20.21
N GLU A 182 -20.80 19.73 20.25
CA GLU A 182 -21.73 19.54 21.36
C GLU A 182 -21.00 19.14 22.65
N GLU A 183 -20.06 18.19 22.58
CA GLU A 183 -19.25 17.77 23.73
C GLU A 183 -18.34 18.88 24.27
N ARG A 184 -17.86 19.81 23.41
CA ARG A 184 -17.09 20.98 23.84
C ARG A 184 -17.97 22.08 24.42
N GLY A 185 -19.19 22.25 23.92
CA GLY A 185 -20.18 23.18 24.48
C GLY A 185 -20.57 22.82 25.91
N ASP A 186 -20.79 21.53 26.18
CA ASP A 186 -21.11 21.03 27.54
C ASP A 186 -19.94 21.13 28.52
N ARG A 187 -18.69 21.09 28.03
CA ARG A 187 -17.48 21.28 28.87
C ARG A 187 -17.12 22.75 29.13
N GLY A 188 -17.75 23.69 28.43
CA GLY A 188 -17.56 25.13 28.64
C GLY A 188 -18.53 25.76 29.66
N LEU A 189 -19.46 24.97 30.19
CA LEU A 189 -20.48 25.39 31.15
C LEU A 189 -20.34 24.73 32.53
N ALA A 190 -19.21 24.06 32.80
CA ALA A 190 -18.89 23.43 34.09
C ALA A 190 -17.76 24.18 34.82
#